data_AF-A0A1E3NGX2-F1
#
_entry.id   AF-A0A1E3NGX2-F1
#
_cell.length_a   1.000
_cell.length_b   1.000
_cell.length_c   1.000
_cell.angle_alpha   90.00
_cell.angle_beta   90.00
_cell.angle_gamma   90.00
#
_symmetry.space_group_name_H-M   'P 1'
#
loop_
_entity.id
_entity.type
_entity.pdbx_description
1 polymer ?
#
loop_
_entity_poly.entity_id
_entity_poly.type
_entity_poly.pdbx_seq_one_letter_code
_entity_poly.pdbx_strand_id
1 'polypeptide(L)' 'DLSHVPCKFFRQGACQAGNSCPFSHATDVSLDSQPCKYFQKGNCKFGIKCALAHVLPD' A
#
# COMPACT_ATOMS: atom_id res chain seq x y z
N ASP A 1 9.67 -18.69 3.15
CA ASP A 1 8.61 -17.69 2.99
C ASP A 1 8.92 -16.85 1.76
N LEU A 2 8.05 -16.85 0.74
CA LEU A 2 8.25 -16.17 -0.55
C LEU A 2 7.42 -14.88 -0.65
N SER A 3 6.79 -14.49 0.47
CA SER A 3 5.90 -13.32 0.60
C SER A 3 6.58 -11.98 0.29
N HIS A 4 7.91 -11.93 0.27
CA HIS A 4 8.71 -10.78 -0.15
C HIS A 4 8.89 -10.68 -1.67
N VAL A 5 8.80 -11.80 -2.40
CA VAL A 5 9.04 -11.83 -3.85
C VAL A 5 7.76 -11.41 -4.58
N PRO A 6 7.74 -10.28 -5.32
CA PRO A 6 6.54 -9.78 -5.96
C PRO A 6 6.04 -10.74 -7.06
N CYS A 7 4.74 -11.00 -7.05
CA CYS A 7 4.10 -11.85 -8.03
C CYS A 7 4.01 -11.16 -9.38
N LYS A 8 4.77 -11.67 -10.36
CA LYS A 8 4.74 -11.17 -11.74
C LYS A 8 3.35 -11.27 -12.38
N PHE A 9 2.62 -12.36 -12.12
CA PHE A 9 1.26 -12.56 -12.65
C PHE A 9 0.26 -11.59 -12.04
N PHE A 10 0.42 -11.23 -10.76
CA PHE A 10 -0.48 -10.29 -10.09
C PHE A 10 -0.28 -8.87 -10.60
N ARG A 11 0.98 -8.46 -10.82
CA ARG A 11 1.30 -7.19 -11.49
C ARG A 11 0.71 -7.12 -12.91
N GLN A 12 0.58 -8.26 -13.59
CA GLN A 12 -0.03 -8.37 -14.91
C GLN A 12 -1.57 -8.49 -14.85
N GLY A 13 -2.17 -8.57 -13.66
CA GLY A 13 -3.61 -8.80 -13.47
C GLY A 13 -4.08 -10.23 -13.79
N ALA A 14 -3.16 -11.17 -13.98
CA ALA A 14 -3.42 -12.54 -14.40
C ALA A 14 -3.19 -13.57 -13.27
N CYS A 15 -3.04 -13.13 -12.01
CA CYS A 15 -2.83 -14.06 -10.91
C CYS A 15 -4.16 -14.68 -10.46
N GLN A 16 -4.26 -16.00 -10.61
CA GLN A 16 -5.44 -16.78 -10.21
C GLN A 16 -5.37 -17.28 -8.76
N ALA A 17 -4.21 -17.14 -8.10
CA ALA A 17 -3.97 -17.64 -6.75
C ALA A 17 -4.52 -16.72 -5.64
N GLY A 18 -4.92 -15.48 -5.96
CA GLY A 18 -5.50 -14.53 -4.99
C GLY A 18 -4.66 -14.38 -3.72
N ASN A 19 -5.30 -14.46 -2.55
CA ASN A 19 -4.63 -14.37 -1.25
C ASN A 19 -3.83 -15.63 -0.85
N SER A 20 -3.91 -16.72 -1.61
CA SER A 20 -3.13 -17.94 -1.39
C SER A 20 -1.87 -18.00 -2.24
N CYS A 21 -1.52 -16.92 -2.95
CA CYS A 21 -0.30 -16.89 -3.72
C CYS A 21 0.93 -16.90 -2.79
N PRO A 22 1.92 -17.78 -3.02
CA PRO A 22 3.15 -17.78 -2.23
C PRO A 22 4.02 -16.54 -2.48
N PHE A 23 3.71 -15.75 -3.50
CA PHE A 23 4.40 -14.53 -3.91
C PHE A 23 3.63 -13.28 -3.46
N SER A 24 4.33 -12.18 -3.23
CA SER A 24 3.75 -10.91 -2.79
C SER A 24 2.76 -10.35 -3.80
N HIS A 25 1.52 -10.15 -3.36
CA HIS A 25 0.48 -9.40 -4.07
C HIS A 25 0.38 -7.96 -3.57
N ALA A 26 1.46 -7.41 -3.03
CA ALA A 26 1.55 -6.00 -2.72
C ALA A 26 1.55 -5.22 -4.05
N THR A 27 0.36 -4.81 -4.50
CA THR A 27 0.19 -3.83 -5.57
C THR A 27 0.80 -2.54 -5.07
N ASP A 28 2.00 -2.23 -5.55
CA ASP A 28 2.68 -0.94 -5.45
C ASP A 28 2.56 -0.26 -4.07
N VAL A 29 3.61 -0.44 -3.26
CA VAL A 29 4.03 0.48 -2.18
C VAL A 29 2.84 1.16 -1.53
N SER A 30 2.20 0.48 -0.59
CA SER A 30 1.13 0.98 0.26
C SER A 30 1.16 2.51 0.40
N LEU A 31 0.53 3.22 -0.53
CA LEU A 31 0.43 4.67 -0.42
C LEU A 31 -0.38 4.96 0.84
N ASP A 32 -1.34 4.07 1.13
CA ASP A 32 -2.06 3.96 2.40
C ASP A 32 -1.17 3.77 3.65
N SER A 33 0.07 3.28 3.49
CA SER A 33 1.03 3.09 4.59
C SER A 33 2.17 4.12 4.55
N GLN A 34 2.36 4.83 3.44
CA GLN A 34 3.29 5.95 3.38
C GLN A 34 2.73 7.13 4.17
N PRO A 35 3.44 7.59 5.21
CA PRO A 35 2.96 8.69 6.03
C PRO A 35 2.79 9.94 5.18
N CYS A 36 1.62 10.55 5.27
CA CYS A 36 1.32 11.77 4.57
C CYS A 36 2.19 12.90 5.13
N LYS A 37 3.22 13.29 4.38
CA LYS A 37 4.11 14.41 4.72
C LYS A 37 3.37 15.72 4.98
N TYR A 38 2.22 15.94 4.34
CA TYR A 38 1.39 17.13 4.54
C TYR A 38 0.57 17.05 5.82
N PHE A 39 0.12 15.85 6.20
CA PHE A 39 -0.59 15.63 7.45
C PHE A 39 0.32 15.77 8.65
N GLN A 40 1.54 15.21 8.58
CA GLN A 40 2.59 15.44 9.59
C GLN A 40 2.89 16.95 9.80
N LYS A 41 2.71 17.75 8.74
CA LYS A 41 2.86 19.22 8.79
C LYS A 41 1.56 19.98 9.09
N GLY A 42 0.44 19.29 9.31
CA GLY A 42 -0.88 19.89 9.56
C GLY A 42 -1.53 20.57 8.36
N ASN A 43 -1.02 20.37 7.15
CA ASN A 43 -1.42 21.08 5.92
C ASN A 43 -2.05 20.15 4.86
N CYS A 44 -2.52 18.95 5.24
CA CYS A 44 -3.14 18.04 4.27
C CYS A 44 -4.52 18.53 3.85
N LYS A 45 -4.67 18.84 2.56
CA LYS A 45 -5.91 19.34 1.93
C LYS A 45 -6.95 18.25 1.69
N PHE A 46 -6.53 16.99 1.71
CA PHE A 46 -7.34 15.84 1.34
C PHE A 46 -8.04 15.18 2.54
N GLY A 47 -7.66 15.54 3.77
CA GLY A 47 -8.27 15.01 5.00
C GLY A 47 -8.32 13.49 4.99
N ILE A 48 -9.46 12.93 5.39
CA ILE A 48 -9.74 11.48 5.41
C ILE A 48 -9.73 10.81 4.02
N LYS A 49 -9.77 11.58 2.93
CA LYS A 49 -9.70 11.09 1.55
C LYS A 49 -8.26 11.09 0.99
N CYS A 50 -7.26 11.36 1.83
CA CYS A 50 -5.88 11.34 1.38
C CYS A 50 -5.48 9.93 0.95
N ALA A 51 -4.80 9.83 -0.19
CA ALA A 51 -4.21 8.56 -0.63
C ALA A 51 -3.02 8.12 0.23
N LEU A 52 -2.58 8.96 1.19
CA LEU A 52 -1.45 8.74 2.07
C LEU A 52 -1.89 8.55 3.53
N ALA A 53 -1.12 7.79 4.33
CA ALA A 53 -1.44 7.46 5.71
C ALA A 53 -1.47 8.71 6.63
N HIS A 54 -2.58 8.95 7.31
CA HIS A 54 -2.69 9.98 8.36
C HIS A 54 -2.53 9.35 9.74
N VAL A 55 -1.28 9.15 10.16
CA VAL A 55 -0.93 8.62 11.50
C VAL A 55 -0.78 9.77 12.51
N LEU A 56 -1.65 9.81 13.51
CA LEU A 56 -1.49 10.67 14.69
C LEU A 56 -0.51 10.00 15.65
N PRO A 57 0.53 10.70 16.16
CA PRO A 57 1.23 10.22 17.34
C PRO A 57 0.24 10.29 18.52
N ASP A 58 0.13 9.19 19.27
CA ASP A 58 -0.54 9.15 20.58
C ASP A 58 0.13 10.12 21.56
#